data_AF-A0A1B9VL34-F1
#
_entry.id   AF-A0A1B9VL34-F1
#
_cell.length_a   1.000
_cell.length_b   1.000
_cell.length_c   1.000
_cell.angle_alpha   90.00
_cell.angle_beta   90.00
_cell.angle_gamma   90.00
#
_symmetry.space_group_name_H-M   'P 1'
#
loop_
_entity.id
_entity.type
_entity.pdbx_description
1 polymer ?
#
loop_
_entity_poly.entity_id
_entity_poly.type
_entity_poly.pdbx_seq_one_letter_code
_entity_poly.pdbx_strand_id
1 'polypeptide(L)'
;MGSLAAVPVGWAIAVLLGYPALLAGIVIVFLVGIPISHKYSEMIGVHDPGEIVIDEVAGQWLCILVVPLGNGLADLGWLAAAFVMFRFFDILKPWPIRWIDRRISGGFGIMLDDILAGIFGMFVLIAARYFAGV
;
A
#
# COMPACT_ATOMS: atom_id res chain seq x y z
N MET A 1 7.75 -9.02 0.26
CA MET A 1 8.92 -8.54 1.05
C MET A 1 9.04 -7.02 0.96
N GLY A 2 8.49 -6.39 -0.10
CA GLY A 2 8.50 -4.95 -0.28
C GLY A 2 7.73 -4.17 0.79
N SER A 3 6.55 -4.67 1.16
CA SER A 3 5.68 -4.06 2.18
C SER A 3 6.34 -3.88 3.55
N LEU A 4 7.19 -4.83 3.99
CA LEU A 4 7.91 -4.68 5.26
C LEU A 4 8.93 -3.53 5.19
N ALA A 5 9.64 -3.40 4.07
CA ALA A 5 10.58 -2.30 3.84
C ALA A 5 9.86 -0.96 3.63
N ALA A 6 8.62 -0.98 3.13
CA ALA A 6 7.79 0.20 2.94
C ALA A 6 7.38 0.85 4.27
N VAL A 7 7.20 0.06 5.35
CA VAL A 7 6.76 0.56 6.67
C VAL A 7 7.69 1.64 7.25
N PRO A 8 9.00 1.41 7.45
CA PRO A 8 9.87 2.42 8.04
C PRO A 8 10.01 3.66 7.16
N VAL A 9 9.96 3.51 5.83
CA VAL A 9 10.03 4.65 4.90
C VAL A 9 8.75 5.49 4.96
N GLY A 10 7.58 4.85 4.93
CA GLY A 10 6.29 5.53 5.04
C GLY A 10 6.13 6.25 6.39
N TRP A 11 6.54 5.60 7.48
CA TRP A 11 6.59 6.21 8.82
C TRP A 11 7.52 7.42 8.85
N ALA A 12 8.75 7.31 8.31
CA ALA A 12 9.70 8.42 8.29
C ALA A 12 9.17 9.61 7.48
N ILE A 13 8.54 9.38 6.32
CA ILE A 13 7.91 10.45 5.53
C ILE A 13 6.77 11.09 6.33
N ALA A 14 5.89 10.30 6.95
CA ALA A 14 4.76 10.83 7.71
C ALA A 14 5.18 11.66 8.92
N VAL A 15 6.20 11.21 9.67
CA VAL A 15 6.67 11.89 10.89
C VAL A 15 7.57 13.09 10.58
N LEU A 16 8.47 12.98 9.60
CA LEU A 16 9.44 14.03 9.29
C LEU A 16 8.89 15.10 8.34
N LEU A 17 8.03 14.71 7.39
CA LEU A 17 7.52 15.58 6.32
C LEU A 17 5.99 15.78 6.36
N GLY A 18 5.27 15.00 7.17
CA GLY A 18 3.82 15.08 7.34
C GLY A 18 3.01 14.21 6.39
N TYR A 19 1.74 13.98 6.73
CA TYR A 19 0.79 13.21 5.90
C TYR A 19 0.61 13.74 4.46
N PRO A 20 0.62 15.06 4.18
CA PRO A 20 0.57 15.55 2.80
C PRO A 20 1.76 15.08 1.95
N ALA A 21 2.95 15.00 2.53
CA ALA A 21 4.13 14.48 1.85
C ALA A 21 4.01 12.96 1.61
N LEU A 22 3.44 12.21 2.56
CA LEU A 22 3.17 10.78 2.38
C LEU A 22 2.16 10.56 1.24
N LEU A 23 1.06 11.34 1.20
CA LEU A 23 0.08 11.27 0.12
C LEU A 23 0.71 11.59 -1.24
N ALA A 24 1.54 12.63 -1.33
CA ALA A 24 2.29 12.94 -2.54
C ALA A 24 3.23 11.79 -2.93
N GLY A 25 3.90 11.17 -1.95
CA GLY A 25 4.73 9.99 -2.14
C GLY A 25 3.96 8.81 -2.72
N ILE A 26 2.77 8.50 -2.21
CA ILE A 26 1.88 7.45 -2.74
C ILE A 26 1.55 7.73 -4.21
N VAL A 27 1.14 8.96 -4.54
CA VAL A 27 0.81 9.35 -5.91
C VAL A 27 2.02 9.21 -6.83
N ILE A 28 3.20 9.65 -6.39
CA ILE A 28 4.44 9.53 -7.17
C ILE A 28 4.80 8.06 -7.40
N VAL A 29 4.81 7.23 -6.34
CA VAL A 29 5.12 5.80 -6.44
C VAL A 29 4.13 5.09 -7.35
N PHE A 30 2.83 5.43 -7.25
CA PHE A 30 1.80 4.89 -8.14
C PHE A 30 2.08 5.23 -9.62
N LEU A 31 2.27 6.52 -9.92
CA LEU A 31 2.48 6.99 -11.30
C LEU A 31 3.78 6.47 -11.92
N VAL A 32 4.85 6.37 -11.12
CA VAL A 32 6.16 5.85 -11.55
C VAL A 32 6.13 4.32 -11.65
N GLY A 33 5.38 3.64 -10.78
CA GLY A 33 5.26 2.19 -10.77
C GLY A 33 4.57 1.65 -12.02
N ILE A 34 3.55 2.34 -12.56
CA ILE A 34 2.83 1.90 -13.76
C ILE A 34 3.77 1.56 -14.94
N PRO A 35 4.60 2.48 -15.45
CA PRO A 35 5.49 2.19 -16.59
C PRO A 35 6.59 1.19 -16.23
N ILE A 36 7.10 1.19 -14.98
CA ILE A 36 8.15 0.25 -14.54
C ILE A 36 7.60 -1.17 -14.51
N SER A 37 6.46 -1.37 -13.85
CA SER A 37 5.81 -2.66 -13.70
C SER A 37 5.36 -3.20 -15.04
N HIS A 38 4.84 -2.34 -15.92
CA HIS A 38 4.47 -2.74 -17.28
C HIS A 38 5.66 -3.26 -18.07
N LYS A 39 6.74 -2.47 -18.13
CA LYS A 39 7.94 -2.85 -18.87
C LYS A 39 8.57 -4.13 -18.31
N TYR A 40 8.63 -4.27 -16.99
CA TYR A 40 9.21 -5.45 -16.36
C TYR A 40 8.38 -6.71 -16.64
N SER A 41 7.06 -6.62 -16.51
CA SER A 41 6.13 -7.71 -16.84
C SER A 41 6.26 -8.15 -18.31
N GLU A 42 6.40 -7.20 -19.24
CA GLU A 42 6.64 -7.52 -20.66
C GLU A 42 8.00 -8.19 -20.90
N MET A 43 9.06 -7.70 -20.25
CA MET A 43 10.41 -8.23 -20.42
C MET A 43 10.54 -9.70 -20.02
N ILE A 44 9.80 -10.12 -18.99
CA ILE A 44 9.85 -11.49 -18.49
C ILE A 44 8.68 -12.35 -18.98
N GLY A 45 7.69 -11.75 -19.65
CA GLY A 45 6.51 -12.44 -20.19
C GLY A 45 5.58 -13.01 -19.12
N VAL A 46 5.66 -12.53 -17.88
CA VAL A 46 4.85 -12.98 -16.74
C VAL A 46 3.94 -11.84 -16.31
N HIS A 47 2.66 -12.15 -16.12
CA HIS A 47 1.70 -11.23 -15.54
C HIS A 47 1.88 -11.18 -14.02
N ASP A 48 1.98 -9.98 -13.45
CA ASP A 48 2.18 -9.73 -12.02
C ASP A 48 3.36 -10.52 -11.40
N PRO A 49 4.62 -10.22 -11.79
CA PRO A 49 5.81 -10.84 -11.22
C PRO A 49 6.00 -10.47 -9.75
N GLY A 50 6.25 -11.46 -8.88
CA GLY A 50 6.48 -11.22 -7.45
C GLY A 50 7.76 -10.45 -7.11
N GLU A 51 8.61 -10.16 -8.10
CA GLU A 51 9.76 -9.26 -7.97
C GLU A 51 9.37 -7.78 -8.05
N ILE A 52 8.19 -7.46 -8.59
CA ILE A 52 7.63 -6.12 -8.51
C ILE A 52 7.16 -5.91 -7.07
N VAL A 53 7.71 -4.87 -6.45
CA VAL A 53 7.43 -4.54 -5.04
C VAL A 53 6.98 -3.10 -4.86
N ILE A 54 6.91 -2.34 -5.95
CA ILE A 54 6.59 -0.91 -5.93
C ILE A 54 5.08 -0.65 -5.76
N ASP A 55 4.27 -1.58 -6.24
CA ASP A 55 2.86 -1.78 -5.91
C ASP A 55 2.65 -1.99 -4.40
N GLU A 56 3.40 -2.92 -3.78
CA GLU A 56 3.32 -3.20 -2.34
C GLU A 56 3.63 -1.95 -1.51
N VAL A 57 4.56 -1.11 -1.97
CA VAL A 57 4.94 0.15 -1.32
C VAL A 57 3.77 1.13 -1.34
N ALA A 58 3.12 1.33 -2.49
CA ALA A 58 2.01 2.27 -2.63
C ALA A 58 0.80 1.84 -1.79
N GLY A 59 0.45 0.55 -1.82
CA GLY A 59 -0.64 -0.03 -1.03
C GLY A 59 -0.38 0.04 0.49
N GLN A 60 0.84 -0.29 0.92
CA GLN A 60 1.23 -0.21 2.33
C GLN A 60 1.18 1.23 2.87
N TRP A 61 1.63 2.21 2.08
CA TRP A 61 1.62 3.61 2.49
C TRP A 61 0.21 4.18 2.63
N LEU A 62 -0.77 3.72 1.84
CA LEU A 62 -2.18 4.07 2.04
C LEU A 62 -2.69 3.66 3.42
N CYS A 63 -2.32 2.47 3.90
CA CYS A 63 -2.68 2.04 5.26
C CYS A 63 -2.01 2.92 6.33
N ILE A 64 -0.75 3.33 6.10
CA ILE A 64 -0.02 4.22 7.02
C ILE A 64 -0.63 5.62 7.06
N LEU A 65 -1.19 6.11 5.95
CA LEU A 65 -1.75 7.46 5.81
C LEU A 65 -2.84 7.80 6.84
N VAL A 66 -3.54 6.81 7.39
CA VAL A 66 -4.70 7.01 8.26
C VAL A 66 -4.48 6.65 9.72
N VAL A 67 -3.32 6.08 10.05
CA VAL A 67 -3.01 5.73 11.43
C VAL A 67 -2.42 6.91 12.21
N PRO A 68 -2.68 7.04 13.51
CA PRO A 68 -2.17 8.15 14.30
C PRO A 68 -0.68 7.95 14.62
N LEU A 69 0.18 8.66 13.91
CA LEU A 69 1.64 8.70 14.11
C LEU A 69 2.12 9.97 14.83
N GLY A 70 3.31 9.89 15.44
CA GLY A 70 3.96 11.03 16.10
C GLY A 70 4.11 10.87 17.62
N ASN A 71 3.79 9.69 18.18
CA ASN A 71 3.85 9.41 19.62
C ASN A 71 5.00 8.46 19.99
N GLY A 72 6.00 8.29 19.13
CA GLY A 72 7.20 7.50 19.39
C GLY A 72 6.91 6.00 19.39
N LEU A 73 7.29 5.28 20.46
CA LEU A 73 7.11 3.81 20.55
C LEU A 73 5.63 3.37 20.48
N ALA A 74 4.69 4.26 20.79
CA ALA A 74 3.25 4.00 20.66
C ALA A 74 2.82 3.80 19.19
N ASP A 75 3.59 4.32 18.22
CA ASP A 75 3.30 4.18 16.79
C ASP A 75 3.42 2.71 16.33
N LEU A 76 4.22 1.88 17.02
CA LEU A 76 4.50 0.50 16.61
C LEU A 76 3.25 -0.37 16.50
N GLY A 77 2.28 -0.21 17.40
CA GLY A 77 1.03 -0.97 17.34
C GLY A 77 0.20 -0.64 16.10
N TRP A 78 0.13 0.64 15.76
CA TRP A 78 -0.58 1.12 14.58
C TRP A 78 0.13 0.81 13.27
N LEU A 79 1.46 0.89 13.24
CA LEU A 79 2.27 0.47 12.09
C LEU A 79 2.15 -1.04 11.85
N ALA A 80 2.16 -1.85 12.92
CA ALA A 80 1.92 -3.28 12.83
C ALA A 80 0.50 -3.57 12.32
N ALA A 81 -0.52 -2.88 12.83
CA ALA A 81 -1.88 -2.99 12.34
C ALA A 81 -1.97 -2.61 10.86
N ALA A 82 -1.33 -1.52 10.43
CA ALA A 82 -1.29 -1.09 9.04
C ALA A 82 -0.65 -2.14 8.13
N PHE A 83 0.47 -2.73 8.55
CA PHE A 83 1.13 -3.82 7.84
C PHE A 83 0.25 -5.06 7.72
N VAL A 84 -0.32 -5.51 8.85
CA VAL A 84 -1.17 -6.71 8.87
C VAL A 84 -2.42 -6.53 8.04
N MET A 85 -3.09 -5.37 8.13
CA MET A 85 -4.31 -5.09 7.35
C MET A 85 -4.02 -5.03 5.86
N PHE A 86 -2.95 -4.34 5.43
CA PHE A 86 -2.54 -4.34 4.03
C PHE A 86 -2.30 -5.77 3.52
N ARG A 87 -1.43 -6.53 4.21
CA ARG A 87 -1.10 -7.92 3.81
C ARG A 87 -2.32 -8.83 3.81
N PHE A 88 -3.24 -8.65 4.74
CA PHE A 88 -4.48 -9.43 4.79
C PHE A 88 -5.29 -9.24 3.52
N PHE A 89 -5.49 -7.99 3.07
CA PHE A 89 -6.28 -7.70 1.87
C PHE A 89 -5.54 -8.00 0.56
N ASP A 90 -4.22 -7.80 0.51
CA ASP A 90 -3.38 -8.18 -0.62
C ASP A 90 -3.39 -9.72 -0.82
N ILE A 91 -3.26 -10.51 0.24
CA ILE A 91 -3.31 -11.98 0.12
C ILE A 91 -4.73 -12.47 -0.20
N LEU A 92 -5.75 -11.89 0.43
CA LEU A 92 -7.13 -12.34 0.25
C LEU A 92 -7.69 -11.96 -1.13
N LYS A 93 -7.33 -10.77 -1.64
CA LYS A 93 -7.92 -10.11 -2.83
C LYS A 93 -9.44 -10.31 -2.88
N PRO A 94 -10.23 -9.77 -1.91
CA PRO A 94 -11.69 -9.85 -1.95
C PRO A 94 -12.25 -9.17 -3.20
N TRP A 95 -13.50 -9.46 -3.55
CA TRP A 95 -14.18 -8.65 -4.57
C TRP A 95 -14.26 -7.18 -4.11
N PRO A 96 -13.93 -6.19 -4.96
CA PRO A 96 -13.71 -6.26 -6.40
C PRO A 96 -12.24 -6.41 -6.85
N ILE A 97 -11.26 -6.50 -5.93
CA ILE A 97 -9.82 -6.56 -6.23
C ILE A 97 -9.50 -7.66 -7.25
N ARG A 98 -9.88 -8.90 -6.93
CA ARG A 98 -9.64 -10.06 -7.80
C ARG A 98 -10.38 -9.99 -9.14
N TRP A 99 -11.48 -9.24 -9.23
CA TRP A 99 -12.17 -9.04 -10.50
C TRP A 99 -11.43 -8.04 -11.39
N ILE A 100 -10.92 -6.96 -10.80
CA ILE A 100 -10.14 -5.92 -11.49
C ILE A 100 -8.82 -6.48 -12.00
N ASP A 101 -8.08 -7.16 -11.12
CA ASP A 101 -6.82 -7.85 -11.43
C ASP A 101 -6.93 -8.73 -12.70
N ARG A 102 -8.02 -9.50 -12.82
CA ARG A 102 -8.27 -10.36 -13.99
C ARG A 102 -8.67 -9.63 -15.27
N ARG A 103 -9.13 -8.38 -15.19
CA ARG A 103 -9.68 -7.63 -16.32
C ARG A 103 -8.75 -6.52 -16.82
N ILE A 104 -7.94 -5.97 -15.92
CA ILE A 104 -7.04 -4.86 -16.22
C ILE A 104 -5.63 -5.44 -16.23
N SER A 105 -5.04 -5.50 -17.42
CA SER A 105 -3.68 -6.00 -17.60
C SER A 105 -2.65 -4.87 -17.68
N GLY A 106 -1.37 -5.25 -17.66
CA GLY A 106 -0.25 -4.33 -17.71
C GLY A 106 0.04 -3.67 -16.36
N GLY A 107 0.99 -2.74 -16.36
CA GLY A 107 1.46 -2.13 -15.11
C GLY A 107 0.40 -1.33 -14.36
N PHE A 108 -0.64 -0.84 -15.03
CA PHE A 108 -1.76 -0.20 -14.33
C PHE A 108 -2.58 -1.21 -13.52
N GLY A 109 -2.82 -2.41 -14.06
CA GLY A 109 -3.50 -3.49 -13.33
C GLY A 109 -2.71 -3.92 -12.10
N ILE A 110 -1.40 -4.13 -12.28
CA ILE A 110 -0.45 -4.49 -11.22
C ILE A 110 -0.47 -3.43 -10.10
N MET A 111 -0.27 -2.15 -10.42
CA MET A 111 -0.29 -1.11 -9.38
C MET A 111 -1.67 -0.95 -8.72
N LEU A 112 -2.76 -1.18 -9.45
CA LEU A 112 -4.11 -0.96 -8.96
C LEU A 112 -4.55 -2.03 -7.95
N ASP A 113 -4.06 -3.26 -8.05
CA ASP A 113 -4.50 -4.34 -7.17
C ASP A 113 -4.15 -4.07 -5.69
N ASP A 114 -2.94 -3.56 -5.44
CA ASP A 114 -2.39 -3.28 -4.12
C ASP A 114 -2.85 -1.94 -3.60
N ILE A 115 -3.13 -0.97 -4.49
CA ILE A 115 -3.86 0.24 -4.10
C ILE A 115 -5.25 -0.12 -3.58
N LEU A 116 -5.97 -1.03 -4.23
CA LEU A 116 -7.28 -1.45 -3.75
C LEU A 116 -7.17 -2.24 -2.44
N ALA A 117 -6.16 -3.10 -2.28
CA ALA A 117 -5.89 -3.76 -1.01
C ALA A 117 -5.59 -2.74 0.10
N GLY A 118 -4.78 -1.73 -0.20
CA GLY A 118 -4.47 -0.60 0.67
C GLY A 118 -5.71 0.20 1.07
N ILE A 119 -6.63 0.48 0.14
CA ILE A 119 -7.91 1.15 0.41
C ILE A 119 -8.79 0.34 1.37
N PHE A 120 -8.88 -0.98 1.17
CA PHE A 120 -9.63 -1.85 2.08
C PHE A 120 -9.03 -1.84 3.49
N GLY A 121 -7.70 -1.99 3.59
CA GLY A 121 -6.98 -1.90 4.86
C GLY A 121 -7.18 -0.56 5.54
N MET A 122 -7.08 0.53 4.78
CA MET A 122 -7.30 1.90 5.24
C MET A 122 -8.69 2.07 5.87
N PHE A 123 -9.76 1.56 5.26
CA PHE A 123 -11.10 1.66 5.85
C PHE A 123 -11.23 0.91 7.17
N VAL A 124 -10.63 -0.27 7.29
CA VAL A 124 -10.61 -1.03 8.56
C VAL A 124 -9.83 -0.27 9.63
N LEU A 125 -8.69 0.33 9.28
CA LEU A 125 -7.87 1.11 10.21
C LEU A 125 -8.58 2.40 10.66
N ILE A 126 -9.28 3.09 9.75
CA ILE A 126 -10.13 4.23 10.10
C ILE A 126 -11.20 3.81 11.11
N ALA A 127 -11.88 2.68 10.88
CA ALA A 127 -12.87 2.18 11.81
C ALA A 127 -12.26 1.83 13.18
N ALA A 128 -11.12 1.13 13.19
CA ALA A 128 -10.39 0.79 14.41
C ALA A 128 -9.98 2.05 15.20
N ARG A 129 -9.48 3.07 14.49
CA ARG A 129 -9.10 4.36 15.03
C ARG A 129 -10.29 5.07 15.68
N TYR A 130 -11.43 5.09 14.99
CA TYR A 130 -12.67 5.67 15.50
C TYR A 130 -13.13 5.00 16.80
N PHE A 131 -13.09 3.66 16.90
CA PHE A 131 -13.44 2.94 18.13
C PHE A 131 -12.40 3.08 19.24
N ALA A 132 -11.13 3.30 18.90
CA ALA A 132 -10.06 3.57 19.86
C ALA A 132 -10.07 5.02 20.40
N GLY A 133 -10.86 5.91 19.81
CA GLY A 133 -10.98 7.30 20.26
C GLY A 133 -9.77 8.18 19.95
N VAL A 134 -9.01 7.86 18.89
CA VAL A 134 -7.80 8.58 18.45
C VAL A 134 -7.92 9.10 17.03
#